data_AF-A0A1B0D6E1-F1
#
_entry.id   AF-A0A1B0D6E1-F1
#
_cell.length_a   1.000
_cell.length_b   1.000
_cell.length_c   1.000
_cell.angle_alpha   90.00
_cell.angle_beta   90.00
_cell.angle_gamma   90.00
#
_symmetry.space_group_name_H-M   'P 1'
#
loop_
_entity.id
_entity.type
_entity.pdbx_description
1 polymer ?
#
loop_
_entity_poly.entity_id
_entity_poly.type
_entity_poly.pdbx_seq_one_letter_code
_entity_poly.pdbx_strand_id
1 'polypeptide(L)'
;MFAEDTIFDVVGCLEYDPSLPSPKKHRQYLRQMAKFREALPIKNQNLLAKIHQTYRVQYIQDIVLPTPSVFVEDNMLNTLSSFIYFNKVEIVTLIQEDEKFLVELFAMLTDPKTLAVKRRDLILFLKEFNNFAQNLQPQGKDTFYKTLTTLGVLPALEITLAMTDQKTKAASIDILTSIVEYSSSTVRDYTLQQDNTTDPKKMLVNIALVQMLSDSEPELGGAVQLMGVIRILLDPENMLASVNKSDFLNFFYKHSIKILV
;
A
#
# COMPACT_ATOMS: atom_id res chain seq x y z
N MET A 1 18.63 -16.90 14.62
CA MET A 1 17.30 -17.22 15.19
C MET A 1 16.22 -17.26 14.11
N PHE A 2 16.07 -16.22 13.29
CA PHE A 2 15.02 -16.16 12.24
C PHE A 2 15.48 -16.62 10.85
N ALA A 3 16.61 -17.32 10.75
CA ALA A 3 17.03 -17.94 9.50
C ALA A 3 16.06 -19.08 9.15
N GLU A 4 15.96 -19.42 7.86
CA GLU A 4 15.01 -20.42 7.36
C GLU A 4 15.18 -21.78 8.04
N ASP A 5 16.42 -22.17 8.32
CA ASP A 5 16.75 -23.45 8.95
C ASP A 5 16.43 -23.49 10.45
N THR A 6 16.35 -22.33 11.13
CA THR A 6 16.19 -22.26 12.59
C THR A 6 14.82 -21.77 13.05
N ILE A 7 14.07 -21.07 12.18
CA ILE A 7 12.81 -20.42 12.56
C ILE A 7 11.71 -21.42 12.95
N PHE A 8 11.68 -22.59 12.29
CA PHE A 8 10.69 -23.61 12.62
C PHE A 8 10.98 -24.28 13.95
N ASP A 9 12.24 -24.45 14.34
CA ASP A 9 12.59 -25.01 15.64
C ASP A 9 12.21 -24.04 16.76
N VAL A 10 12.49 -22.74 16.57
CA VAL A 10 12.06 -21.67 17.49
C VAL A 10 10.55 -21.66 17.66
N VAL A 11 9.78 -21.68 16.56
CA VAL A 11 8.31 -21.73 16.62
C VAL A 11 7.83 -23.02 17.30
N GLY A 12 8.50 -24.15 17.05
CA GLY A 12 8.18 -25.43 17.69
C GLY A 12 8.32 -25.39 19.20
N CYS A 13 9.32 -24.71 19.73
CA CYS A 13 9.45 -24.49 21.18
C CYS A 13 8.28 -23.71 21.78
N LEU A 14 7.65 -22.83 20.99
CA LEU A 14 6.54 -21.98 21.41
C LEU A 14 5.15 -22.62 21.21
N GLU A 15 5.08 -23.84 20.67
CA GLU A 15 3.82 -24.58 20.48
C GLU A 15 3.29 -25.21 21.79
N TYR A 16 4.18 -25.46 22.76
CA TYR A 16 3.84 -26.10 24.02
C TYR A 16 3.40 -25.09 25.07
N ASP A 17 2.18 -25.25 25.56
CA ASP A 17 1.62 -24.50 26.69
C ASP A 17 1.00 -25.51 27.66
N PRO A 18 1.55 -25.66 28.89
CA PRO A 18 1.03 -26.59 29.89
C PRO A 18 -0.44 -26.34 30.29
N SER A 19 -0.95 -25.12 30.05
CA SER A 19 -2.34 -24.75 30.36
C SER A 19 -3.34 -25.22 29.31
N LEU A 20 -2.87 -25.66 28.13
CA LEU A 20 -3.72 -26.10 27.03
C LEU A 20 -3.77 -27.63 26.93
N PRO A 21 -4.92 -28.20 26.54
CA PRO A 21 -5.10 -29.65 26.41
C PRO A 21 -4.32 -30.27 25.25
N SER A 22 -3.88 -29.45 24.29
CA SER A 22 -3.05 -29.87 23.17
C SER A 22 -2.14 -28.73 22.71
N PRO A 23 -0.91 -29.02 22.24
CA PRO A 23 -0.02 -28.01 21.68
C PRO A 23 -0.67 -27.24 20.53
N LYS A 24 -0.35 -25.96 20.42
CA LYS A 24 -0.73 -25.13 19.26
C LYS A 24 0.01 -25.65 18.01
N LYS A 25 -0.59 -25.45 16.83
CA LYS A 25 -0.08 -25.98 15.55
C LYS A 25 0.52 -24.89 14.65
N HIS A 26 1.38 -24.05 15.22
CA HIS A 26 1.98 -22.89 14.54
C HIS A 26 2.84 -23.28 13.33
N ARG A 27 3.68 -24.31 13.44
CA ARG A 27 4.52 -24.82 12.34
C ARG A 27 3.68 -25.35 11.20
N GLN A 28 2.60 -26.08 11.50
CA GLN A 28 1.68 -26.58 10.47
C GLN A 28 1.02 -25.43 9.73
N TYR A 29 0.54 -24.41 10.47
CA TYR A 29 -0.04 -23.21 9.87
C TYR A 29 0.93 -22.50 8.93
N LEU A 30 2.16 -22.23 9.38
CA LEU A 30 3.19 -21.55 8.57
C LEU A 30 3.65 -22.36 7.36
N ARG A 31 3.62 -23.70 7.41
CA ARG A 31 3.99 -24.57 6.28
C ARG A 31 2.86 -24.81 5.28
N GLN A 32 1.61 -24.88 5.73
CA GLN A 32 0.49 -25.38 4.90
C GLN A 32 -0.55 -24.31 4.58
N MET A 33 -0.79 -23.36 5.49
CA MET A 33 -1.90 -22.41 5.39
C MET A 33 -1.43 -21.01 4.96
N ALA A 34 -0.22 -20.61 5.35
CA ALA A 34 0.43 -19.40 4.86
C ALA A 34 1.00 -19.58 3.44
N LYS A 35 0.13 -19.74 2.44
CA LYS A 35 0.55 -19.77 1.04
C LYS A 35 0.91 -18.36 0.60
N PHE A 36 2.19 -18.13 0.32
CA PHE A 36 2.64 -16.87 -0.28
C PHE A 36 1.99 -16.70 -1.65
N ARG A 37 1.37 -15.53 -1.85
CA ARG A 37 0.58 -15.23 -3.04
C ARG A 37 1.30 -14.15 -3.83
N GLU A 38 1.92 -14.58 -4.93
CA GLU A 38 2.68 -13.69 -5.80
C GLU A 38 1.76 -12.95 -6.75
N ALA A 39 1.71 -11.62 -6.60
CA ALA A 39 1.07 -10.76 -7.60
C ALA A 39 1.84 -10.80 -8.92
N LEU A 40 3.17 -10.93 -8.87
CA LEU A 40 4.05 -11.18 -10.00
C LEU A 40 5.18 -12.14 -9.62
N PRO A 41 5.69 -12.95 -10.57
CA PRO A 41 6.77 -13.88 -10.30
C PRO A 41 8.01 -13.17 -9.74
N ILE A 42 8.38 -13.49 -8.51
CA ILE A 42 9.59 -12.92 -7.88
C ILE A 42 10.79 -13.81 -8.20
N LYS A 43 11.67 -13.34 -9.09
CA LYS A 43 12.87 -14.11 -9.50
C LYS A 43 13.99 -14.06 -8.45
N ASN A 44 14.10 -12.94 -7.73
CA ASN A 44 15.13 -12.72 -6.74
C ASN A 44 14.86 -13.55 -5.47
N GLN A 45 15.64 -14.61 -5.26
CA GLN A 45 15.50 -15.49 -4.11
C GLN A 45 15.82 -14.79 -2.77
N ASN A 46 16.69 -13.78 -2.77
CA ASN A 46 16.96 -12.99 -1.56
C ASN A 46 15.71 -12.19 -1.16
N LEU A 47 15.07 -11.51 -2.11
CA LEU A 47 13.81 -10.81 -1.87
C LEU A 47 12.73 -11.76 -1.33
N LEU A 48 12.59 -12.94 -1.96
CA LEU A 48 11.62 -13.95 -1.54
C LEU A 48 11.90 -14.42 -0.09
N ALA A 49 13.16 -14.71 0.24
CA ALA A 49 13.57 -15.10 1.58
C ALA A 49 13.25 -14.00 2.61
N LYS A 50 13.51 -12.73 2.28
CA LYS A 50 13.19 -11.58 3.15
C LYS A 50 11.69 -11.44 3.38
N ILE A 51 10.86 -11.57 2.34
CA ILE A 51 9.41 -11.53 2.47
C ILE A 51 8.91 -12.63 3.41
N HIS A 52 9.36 -13.88 3.20
CA HIS A 52 8.99 -14.99 4.07
C HIS A 52 9.46 -14.79 5.51
N GLN A 53 10.68 -14.29 5.68
CA GLN A 53 11.24 -14.02 7.00
C GLN A 53 10.43 -12.95 7.74
N THR A 54 10.10 -11.84 7.09
CA THR A 54 9.25 -10.77 7.65
C THR A 54 7.91 -11.32 8.09
N TYR A 55 7.23 -12.10 7.23
CA TYR A 55 5.94 -12.68 7.57
C TYR A 55 6.01 -13.64 8.76
N ARG A 56 7.01 -14.53 8.78
CA ARG A 56 7.17 -15.51 9.86
C ARG A 56 7.50 -14.82 11.20
N VAL A 57 8.36 -13.80 11.19
CA VAL A 57 8.70 -13.04 12.40
C VAL A 57 7.50 -12.22 12.90
N GLN A 58 6.75 -11.60 11.98
CA GLN A 58 5.52 -10.89 12.33
C GLN A 58 4.46 -11.84 12.91
N TYR A 59 4.32 -13.06 12.38
CA TYR A 59 3.44 -14.07 12.98
C TYR A 59 3.85 -14.44 14.40
N ILE A 60 5.16 -14.58 14.66
CA ILE A 60 5.66 -14.83 16.02
C ILE A 60 5.28 -13.67 16.95
N GLN A 61 5.50 -12.43 16.51
CA GLN A 61 5.15 -11.25 17.28
C GLN A 61 3.64 -11.14 17.57
N ASP A 62 2.80 -11.24 16.54
CA ASP A 62 1.37 -10.91 16.65
C ASP A 62 0.53 -12.07 17.20
N ILE A 63 0.89 -13.32 16.92
CA ILE A 63 0.07 -14.50 17.21
C ILE A 63 0.66 -15.38 18.31
N VAL A 64 1.98 -15.55 18.31
CA VAL A 64 2.65 -16.41 19.28
C VAL A 64 2.92 -15.66 20.59
N LEU A 65 3.31 -14.38 20.48
CA LEU A 65 3.69 -13.52 21.60
C LEU A 65 2.86 -12.22 21.67
N PRO A 66 1.51 -12.26 21.62
CA PRO A 66 0.68 -11.06 21.57
C PRO A 66 0.82 -10.21 22.84
N THR A 67 0.97 -8.89 22.68
CA THR A 67 0.93 -7.92 23.79
C THR A 67 -0.48 -7.85 24.41
N PRO A 68 -0.66 -7.80 25.74
CA PRO A 68 0.34 -7.80 26.81
C PRO A 68 0.59 -9.23 27.32
N SER A 69 1.57 -9.92 26.75
CA SER A 69 2.01 -11.21 27.29
C SER A 69 2.87 -10.95 28.52
N VAL A 70 2.44 -11.46 29.68
CA VAL A 70 3.15 -11.37 30.98
C VAL A 70 4.55 -12.01 30.92
N PHE A 71 4.85 -12.78 29.88
CA PHE A 71 6.07 -13.59 29.75
C PHE A 71 7.14 -13.00 28.84
N VAL A 72 6.87 -11.87 28.17
CA VAL A 72 7.82 -11.32 27.20
C VAL A 72 8.40 -10.02 27.73
N GLU A 73 9.71 -10.01 27.98
CA GLU A 73 10.43 -8.79 28.29
C GLU A 73 10.31 -7.79 27.12
N ASP A 74 10.01 -6.52 27.43
CA ASP A 74 9.83 -5.46 26.44
C ASP A 74 10.99 -5.37 25.44
N ASN A 75 12.21 -5.70 25.88
CA ASN A 75 13.41 -5.69 25.04
C ASN A 75 13.37 -6.72 23.90
N MET A 76 12.73 -7.87 24.09
CA MET A 76 12.55 -8.87 23.04
C MET A 76 11.55 -8.40 21.98
N LEU A 77 10.41 -7.84 22.39
CA LEU A 77 9.41 -7.30 21.47
C LEU A 77 9.99 -6.16 20.63
N ASN A 78 10.78 -5.29 21.25
CA ASN A 78 11.50 -4.23 20.54
C ASN A 78 12.48 -4.78 19.51
N THR A 79 13.22 -5.85 19.84
CA THR A 79 14.15 -6.50 18.90
C THR A 79 13.42 -7.10 17.69
N LEU A 80 12.26 -7.74 17.91
CA LEU A 80 11.42 -8.27 16.82
C LEU A 80 10.88 -7.15 15.94
N SER A 81 10.37 -6.07 16.54
CA SER A 81 9.89 -4.88 15.83
C SER A 81 10.98 -4.25 14.97
N SER A 82 12.19 -4.06 15.52
CA SER A 82 13.34 -3.54 14.76
C SER A 82 13.72 -4.47 13.60
N PHE A 83 13.71 -5.79 13.83
CA PHE A 83 14.00 -6.76 12.79
C PHE A 83 12.99 -6.68 11.63
N ILE A 84 11.70 -6.63 11.93
CA ILE A 84 10.63 -6.46 10.94
C ILE A 84 10.80 -5.14 10.20
N TYR A 85 11.10 -4.05 10.92
CA TYR A 85 11.34 -2.72 10.35
C TYR A 85 12.48 -2.74 9.32
N PHE A 86 13.65 -3.29 9.68
CA PHE A 86 14.79 -3.35 8.75
C PHE A 86 14.51 -4.23 7.53
N ASN A 87 13.84 -5.38 7.71
CA ASN A 87 13.48 -6.21 6.58
C ASN A 87 12.46 -5.51 5.65
N LYS A 88 11.49 -4.75 6.18
CA LYS A 88 10.54 -3.97 5.35
C LYS A 88 11.27 -2.95 4.50
N VAL A 89 12.25 -2.25 5.07
CA VAL A 89 13.12 -1.31 4.32
C VAL A 89 13.88 -2.04 3.21
N GLU A 90 14.52 -3.17 3.52
CA GLU A 90 15.30 -3.94 2.54
C GLU A 90 14.42 -4.52 1.41
N ILE A 91 13.23 -5.03 1.73
CA ILE A 91 12.24 -5.49 0.74
C ILE A 91 11.91 -4.36 -0.23
N VAL A 92 11.67 -3.14 0.31
CA VAL A 92 11.32 -2.01 -0.54
C VAL A 92 12.47 -1.65 -1.47
N THR A 93 13.68 -1.55 -0.94
CA THR A 93 14.89 -1.26 -1.73
C THR A 93 15.10 -2.30 -2.84
N LEU A 94 15.02 -3.60 -2.53
CA LEU A 94 15.21 -4.67 -3.51
C LEU A 94 14.18 -4.65 -4.65
N ILE A 95 12.93 -4.28 -4.36
CA ILE A 95 11.89 -4.13 -5.39
C ILE A 95 12.12 -2.85 -6.21
N GLN A 96 12.53 -1.75 -5.57
CA GLN A 96 12.83 -0.49 -6.27
C GLN A 96 14.00 -0.63 -7.25
N GLU A 97 15.01 -1.43 -6.92
CA GLU A 97 16.15 -1.72 -7.79
C GLU A 97 15.78 -2.61 -8.99
N ASP A 98 14.69 -3.38 -8.90
CA ASP A 98 14.16 -4.18 -10.01
C ASP A 98 13.19 -3.35 -10.89
N GLU A 99 13.76 -2.45 -11.69
CA GLU A 99 13.00 -1.58 -12.59
C GLU A 99 12.08 -2.38 -13.53
N LYS A 100 12.52 -3.55 -14.00
CA LYS A 100 11.73 -4.40 -14.90
C LYS A 100 10.46 -4.90 -14.21
N PHE A 101 10.57 -5.34 -12.96
CA PHE A 101 9.42 -5.78 -12.17
C PHE A 101 8.39 -4.65 -12.03
N LEU A 102 8.83 -3.44 -11.70
CA LEU A 102 7.94 -2.30 -11.51
C LEU A 102 7.29 -1.85 -12.83
N VAL A 103 8.04 -1.81 -13.93
CA VAL A 103 7.50 -1.50 -15.25
C VAL A 103 6.43 -2.52 -15.65
N GLU A 104 6.69 -3.82 -15.44
CA GLU A 104 5.72 -4.89 -15.73
C GLU A 104 4.45 -4.73 -14.88
N LEU A 105 4.61 -4.41 -13.59
CA LEU A 105 3.51 -4.18 -12.66
C LEU A 105 2.58 -3.06 -13.11
N PHE A 106 3.12 -1.89 -13.45
CA PHE A 106 2.31 -0.76 -13.89
C PHE A 106 1.71 -0.98 -15.29
N ALA A 107 2.44 -1.66 -16.19
CA ALA A 107 1.91 -2.05 -17.49
C ALA A 107 0.67 -2.95 -17.33
N MET A 108 0.70 -3.96 -16.45
CA MET A 108 -0.47 -4.81 -16.21
C MET A 108 -1.60 -4.10 -15.46
N LEU A 109 -1.30 -3.19 -14.53
CA LEU A 109 -2.34 -2.42 -13.84
C LEU A 109 -3.17 -1.59 -14.84
N THR A 110 -2.50 -1.02 -15.84
CA THR A 110 -3.10 -0.13 -16.85
C THR A 110 -3.61 -0.84 -18.10
N ASP A 111 -3.13 -2.05 -18.42
CA ASP A 111 -3.57 -2.81 -19.59
C ASP A 111 -5.07 -3.17 -19.49
N PRO A 112 -5.92 -2.75 -20.44
CA PRO A 112 -7.33 -3.13 -20.50
C PRO A 112 -7.59 -4.64 -20.50
N LYS A 113 -6.63 -5.45 -20.97
CA LYS A 113 -6.74 -6.92 -21.05
C LYS A 113 -6.53 -7.61 -19.71
N THR A 114 -5.98 -6.92 -18.71
CA THR A 114 -5.76 -7.51 -17.39
C THR A 114 -7.10 -7.80 -16.71
N LEU A 115 -7.28 -9.06 -16.30
CA LEU A 115 -8.47 -9.53 -15.60
C LEU A 115 -8.62 -8.82 -14.25
N ALA A 116 -9.86 -8.55 -13.85
CA ALA A 116 -10.18 -7.85 -12.60
C ALA A 116 -9.53 -8.50 -11.36
N VAL A 117 -9.52 -9.84 -11.30
CA VAL A 117 -8.87 -10.59 -10.20
C VAL A 117 -7.35 -10.35 -10.17
N LYS A 118 -6.70 -10.37 -11.33
CA LYS A 118 -5.25 -10.11 -11.43
C LYS A 118 -4.93 -8.66 -11.08
N ARG A 119 -5.72 -7.70 -11.56
CA ARG A 119 -5.58 -6.28 -11.23
C ARG A 119 -5.74 -6.03 -9.73
N ARG A 120 -6.70 -6.70 -9.08
CA ARG A 120 -6.86 -6.68 -7.62
C ARG A 120 -5.62 -7.20 -6.90
N ASP A 121 -5.06 -8.33 -7.34
CA ASP A 121 -3.88 -8.89 -6.69
C ASP A 121 -2.66 -7.96 -6.86
N LEU A 122 -2.52 -7.28 -8.00
CA LEU A 122 -1.47 -6.27 -8.26
C LEU A 122 -1.62 -5.01 -7.39
N ILE A 123 -2.83 -4.45 -7.29
CA ILE A 123 -3.04 -3.24 -6.48
C ILE A 123 -2.89 -3.52 -4.98
N LEU A 124 -3.28 -4.72 -4.52
CA LEU A 124 -3.04 -5.15 -3.14
C LEU A 124 -1.54 -5.29 -2.84
N PHE A 125 -0.77 -5.83 -3.79
CA PHE A 125 0.69 -5.83 -3.66
C PHE A 125 1.25 -4.41 -3.61
N LEU A 126 0.80 -3.51 -4.49
CA LEU A 126 1.26 -2.12 -4.52
C LEU A 126 0.92 -1.38 -3.21
N LYS A 127 -0.25 -1.67 -2.61
CA LYS A 127 -0.63 -1.15 -1.29
C LYS A 127 0.35 -1.58 -0.21
N GLU A 128 0.68 -2.87 -0.13
CA GLU A 128 1.64 -3.37 0.87
C GLU A 128 3.05 -2.83 0.63
N PHE A 129 3.46 -2.71 -0.63
CA PHE A 129 4.72 -2.08 -1.02
C PHE A 129 4.79 -0.62 -0.56
N ASN A 130 3.73 0.15 -0.79
CA ASN A 130 3.58 1.53 -0.30
C ASN A 130 3.52 1.62 1.24
N ASN A 131 2.89 0.65 1.91
CA ASN A 131 2.90 0.57 3.37
C ASN A 131 4.31 0.36 3.92
N PHE A 132 5.09 -0.55 3.32
CA PHE A 132 6.46 -0.78 3.73
C PHE A 132 7.34 0.44 3.48
N ALA A 133 7.09 1.18 2.39
CA ALA A 133 7.80 2.41 2.07
C ALA A 133 7.64 3.51 3.15
N GLN A 134 6.61 3.44 4.00
CA GLN A 134 6.47 4.36 5.14
C GLN A 134 7.61 4.24 6.16
N ASN A 135 8.32 3.11 6.16
CA ASN A 135 9.46 2.87 7.04
C ASN A 135 10.76 3.48 6.49
N LEU A 136 10.80 3.90 5.22
CA LEU A 136 11.99 4.52 4.63
C LEU A 136 12.31 5.86 5.29
N GLN A 137 13.60 6.20 5.28
CA GLN A 137 14.05 7.55 5.59
C GLN A 137 13.55 8.55 4.52
N PRO A 138 13.49 9.87 4.82
CA PRO A 138 12.93 10.88 3.91
C PRO A 138 13.49 10.82 2.47
N GLN A 139 14.81 10.66 2.31
CA GLN A 139 15.44 10.55 0.98
C GLN A 139 15.00 9.29 0.20
N GLY A 140 14.80 8.17 0.92
CA GLY A 140 14.27 6.94 0.34
C GLY A 140 12.82 7.10 -0.10
N LYS A 141 11.99 7.77 0.73
CA LYS A 141 10.59 8.10 0.37
C LYS A 141 10.51 8.99 -0.86
N ASP A 142 11.39 9.99 -0.97
CA ASP A 142 11.46 10.86 -2.16
C ASP A 142 11.70 10.05 -3.43
N THR A 143 12.70 9.17 -3.38
CA THR A 143 13.05 8.30 -4.51
C THR A 143 11.91 7.35 -4.85
N PHE A 144 11.25 6.79 -3.83
CA PHE A 144 10.10 5.90 -3.98
C PHE A 144 8.93 6.56 -4.70
N TYR A 145 8.42 7.68 -4.18
CA TYR A 145 7.25 8.32 -4.78
C TYR A 145 7.53 8.93 -6.15
N LYS A 146 8.75 9.41 -6.39
CA LYS A 146 9.18 9.82 -7.74
C LYS A 146 9.14 8.66 -8.73
N THR A 147 9.63 7.50 -8.32
CA THR A 147 9.62 6.28 -9.16
C THR A 147 8.19 5.85 -9.46
N LEU A 148 7.32 5.74 -8.45
CA LEU A 148 5.91 5.35 -8.65
C LEU A 148 5.18 6.32 -9.59
N THR A 149 5.39 7.63 -9.40
CA THR A 149 4.78 8.66 -10.25
C THR A 149 5.26 8.54 -11.68
N THR A 150 6.56 8.37 -11.90
CA THR A 150 7.17 8.22 -13.23
C THR A 150 6.66 6.98 -13.97
N LEU A 151 6.44 5.88 -13.26
CA LEU A 151 5.95 4.63 -13.82
C LEU A 151 4.43 4.60 -14.03
N GLY A 152 3.71 5.64 -13.66
CA GLY A 152 2.28 5.76 -13.95
C GLY A 152 1.35 5.23 -12.85
N VAL A 153 1.70 5.42 -11.58
CA VAL A 153 0.80 5.09 -10.47
C VAL A 153 -0.53 5.86 -10.54
N LEU A 154 -0.52 7.14 -10.91
CA LEU A 154 -1.74 7.95 -10.97
C LEU A 154 -2.72 7.46 -12.05
N PRO A 155 -2.30 7.19 -13.31
CA PRO A 155 -3.14 6.50 -14.29
C PRO A 155 -3.66 5.13 -13.83
N ALA A 156 -2.83 4.36 -13.12
CA ALA A 156 -3.27 3.06 -12.58
C ALA A 156 -4.40 3.25 -11.55
N LEU A 157 -4.29 4.26 -10.69
CA LEU A 157 -5.31 4.58 -9.67
C LEU A 157 -6.63 5.05 -10.27
N GLU A 158 -6.63 5.74 -11.41
CA GLU A 158 -7.87 6.09 -12.13
C GLU A 158 -8.67 4.84 -12.49
N ILE A 159 -7.97 3.82 -13.00
CA ILE A 159 -8.60 2.56 -13.41
C ILE A 159 -9.09 1.79 -12.19
N THR A 160 -8.27 1.66 -11.14
CA THR A 160 -8.60 0.82 -9.98
C THR A 160 -9.62 1.46 -9.04
N LEU A 161 -9.64 2.78 -8.89
CA LEU A 161 -10.69 3.49 -8.14
C LEU A 161 -12.06 3.40 -8.82
N ALA A 162 -12.09 3.30 -10.16
CA ALA A 162 -13.33 3.16 -10.91
C ALA A 162 -13.89 1.71 -10.91
N MET A 163 -13.19 0.74 -10.33
CA MET A 163 -13.64 -0.65 -10.26
C MET A 163 -14.75 -0.86 -9.21
N THR A 164 -15.58 -1.87 -9.42
CA THR A 164 -16.66 -2.23 -8.48
C THR A 164 -16.17 -3.01 -7.25
N ASP A 165 -15.01 -3.67 -7.35
CA ASP A 165 -14.45 -4.47 -6.26
C ASP A 165 -13.99 -3.58 -5.10
N GLN A 166 -14.62 -3.75 -3.93
CA GLN A 166 -14.37 -2.90 -2.75
C GLN A 166 -12.93 -3.00 -2.23
N LYS A 167 -12.31 -4.18 -2.31
CA LYS A 167 -10.91 -4.37 -1.87
C LYS A 167 -9.95 -3.60 -2.77
N THR A 168 -10.17 -3.64 -4.08
CA THR A 168 -9.41 -2.87 -5.07
C THR A 168 -9.55 -1.38 -4.82
N LYS A 169 -10.78 -0.90 -4.58
CA LYS A 169 -11.03 0.51 -4.26
C LYS A 169 -10.33 0.93 -2.98
N ALA A 170 -10.55 0.24 -1.86
CA ALA A 170 -9.92 0.56 -0.58
C ALA A 170 -8.39 0.63 -0.70
N ALA A 171 -7.77 -0.32 -1.40
CA ALA A 171 -6.33 -0.28 -1.64
C ALA A 171 -5.87 0.92 -2.47
N SER A 172 -6.66 1.31 -3.45
CA SER A 172 -6.38 2.49 -4.28
C SER A 172 -6.51 3.79 -3.49
N ILE A 173 -7.50 3.88 -2.60
CA ILE A 173 -7.70 5.03 -1.71
C ILE A 173 -6.51 5.16 -0.74
N ASP A 174 -6.05 4.06 -0.15
CA ASP A 174 -4.89 4.06 0.76
C ASP A 174 -3.60 4.55 0.05
N ILE A 175 -3.36 4.08 -1.17
CA ILE A 175 -2.20 4.49 -1.98
C ILE A 175 -2.34 5.98 -2.35
N LEU A 176 -3.50 6.40 -2.86
CA LEU A 176 -3.74 7.80 -3.22
C LEU A 176 -3.55 8.74 -2.03
N THR A 177 -4.10 8.36 -0.87
CA THR A 177 -3.95 9.11 0.38
C THR A 177 -2.48 9.28 0.73
N SER A 178 -1.70 8.20 0.69
CA SER A 178 -0.26 8.24 0.98
C SER A 178 0.52 9.16 0.02
N ILE A 179 0.18 9.14 -1.28
CA ILE A 179 0.82 10.00 -2.29
C ILE A 179 0.46 11.47 -2.03
N VAL A 180 -0.79 11.76 -1.71
CA VAL A 180 -1.29 13.13 -1.47
C VAL A 180 -0.72 13.72 -0.19
N GLU A 181 -0.63 12.92 0.88
CA GLU A 181 0.04 13.28 2.13
C GLU A 181 1.53 13.54 1.92
N TYR A 182 2.17 12.77 1.03
CA TYR A 182 3.58 12.97 0.71
C TYR A 182 3.83 14.20 -0.18
N SER A 183 3.07 14.32 -1.27
CA SER A 183 3.24 15.36 -2.28
C SER A 183 1.92 15.66 -3.00
N SER A 184 1.12 16.54 -2.40
CA SER A 184 -0.11 17.08 -3.00
C SER A 184 0.14 17.86 -4.30
N SER A 185 1.33 18.44 -4.49
CA SER A 185 1.70 19.13 -5.73
C SER A 185 1.74 18.18 -6.92
N THR A 186 2.32 16.99 -6.75
CA THR A 186 2.45 16.00 -7.83
C THR A 186 1.08 15.58 -8.37
N VAL A 187 0.11 15.37 -7.49
CA VAL A 187 -1.26 15.00 -7.89
C VAL A 187 -1.98 16.16 -8.57
N ARG A 188 -1.76 17.41 -8.11
CA ARG A 188 -2.32 18.61 -8.75
C ARG A 188 -1.75 18.83 -10.15
N ASP A 189 -0.43 18.73 -10.31
CA ASP A 189 0.22 18.89 -11.61
C ASP A 189 -0.25 17.82 -12.60
N TYR A 190 -0.37 16.57 -12.15
CA TYR A 190 -0.96 15.51 -12.95
C TYR A 190 -2.41 15.82 -13.34
N THR A 191 -3.23 16.27 -12.40
CA THR A 191 -4.63 16.64 -12.66
C THR A 191 -4.74 17.78 -13.69
N LEU A 192 -3.86 18.78 -13.61
CA LEU A 192 -3.81 19.89 -14.56
C LEU A 192 -3.47 19.44 -15.98
N GLN A 193 -2.65 18.39 -16.14
CA GLN A 193 -2.38 17.79 -17.45
C GLN A 193 -3.63 17.15 -18.07
N GLN A 194 -4.66 16.84 -17.26
CA GLN A 194 -5.91 16.22 -17.72
C GLN A 194 -6.92 17.23 -18.30
N ASP A 195 -6.86 18.53 -17.93
CA ASP A 195 -7.86 19.57 -18.22
C ASP A 195 -8.36 19.60 -19.68
N ASN A 196 -7.46 19.33 -20.63
CA ASN A 196 -7.77 19.40 -22.07
C ASN A 196 -7.63 18.07 -22.82
N THR A 197 -7.17 17.01 -22.15
CA THR A 197 -6.78 15.74 -22.79
C THR A 197 -7.68 14.57 -22.40
N THR A 198 -8.39 14.70 -21.28
CA THR A 198 -9.10 13.59 -20.66
C THR A 198 -10.59 13.92 -20.52
N ASP A 199 -11.46 12.93 -20.75
CA ASP A 199 -12.89 13.05 -20.44
C ASP A 199 -13.05 13.38 -18.94
N PRO A 200 -13.82 14.41 -18.56
CA PRO A 200 -14.05 14.76 -17.15
C PRO A 200 -14.45 13.57 -16.27
N LYS A 201 -15.17 12.57 -16.79
CA LYS A 201 -15.57 11.37 -16.04
C LYS A 201 -14.40 10.43 -15.71
N LYS A 202 -13.27 10.58 -16.40
CA LYS A 202 -12.06 9.75 -16.25
C LYS A 202 -10.95 10.47 -15.48
N MET A 203 -11.11 11.74 -15.14
CA MET A 203 -10.13 12.50 -14.38
C MET A 203 -10.02 11.96 -12.96
N LEU A 204 -8.80 11.85 -12.43
CA LEU A 204 -8.54 11.21 -11.13
C LEU A 204 -9.33 11.87 -9.99
N VAL A 205 -9.32 13.21 -9.93
CA VAL A 205 -10.05 13.98 -8.90
C VAL A 205 -11.57 13.75 -9.01
N ASN A 206 -12.10 13.67 -10.22
CA ASN A 206 -13.54 13.46 -10.43
C ASN A 206 -13.94 12.03 -10.08
N ILE A 207 -13.12 11.03 -10.41
CA ILE A 207 -13.33 9.64 -9.97
C ILE A 207 -13.33 9.59 -8.45
N ALA A 208 -12.35 10.21 -7.78
CA ALA A 208 -12.28 10.27 -6.33
C ALA A 208 -13.53 10.91 -5.71
N LEU A 209 -14.03 12.02 -6.26
CA LEU A 209 -15.26 12.67 -5.81
C LEU A 209 -16.50 11.77 -6.00
N VAL A 210 -16.63 11.13 -7.15
CA VAL A 210 -17.74 10.20 -7.41
C VAL A 210 -17.69 9.03 -6.43
N GLN A 211 -16.53 8.44 -6.19
CA GLN A 211 -16.40 7.34 -5.22
C GLN A 211 -16.70 7.79 -3.79
N MET A 212 -16.26 9.00 -3.41
CA MET A 212 -16.57 9.59 -2.10
C MET A 212 -18.08 9.76 -1.88
N LEU A 213 -18.82 10.19 -2.90
CA LEU A 213 -20.26 10.41 -2.81
C LEU A 213 -21.11 9.14 -2.99
N SER A 214 -20.59 8.16 -3.72
CA SER A 214 -21.29 6.90 -4.00
C SER A 214 -21.09 5.84 -2.91
N ASP A 215 -20.30 6.15 -1.87
CA ASP A 215 -20.00 5.22 -0.79
C ASP A 215 -21.26 4.96 0.04
N SER A 216 -21.77 3.74 -0.06
CA SER A 216 -22.99 3.30 0.62
C SER A 216 -22.72 2.90 2.08
N GLU A 217 -21.44 2.72 2.46
CA GLU A 217 -21.01 2.27 3.78
C GLU A 217 -19.95 3.24 4.37
N PRO A 218 -20.36 4.44 4.84
CA PRO A 218 -19.44 5.44 5.41
C PRO A 218 -18.60 4.93 6.59
N GLU A 219 -19.07 3.88 7.26
CA GLU A 219 -18.42 3.23 8.40
C GLU A 219 -17.12 2.50 8.02
N LEU A 220 -16.91 2.16 6.74
CA LEU A 220 -15.67 1.56 6.23
C LEU A 220 -14.57 2.61 5.92
N GLY A 221 -14.85 3.90 6.14
CA GLY A 221 -13.85 4.97 6.15
C GLY A 221 -13.33 5.43 4.78
N GLY A 222 -13.66 4.75 3.68
CA GLY A 222 -13.17 5.08 2.34
C GLY A 222 -13.58 6.49 1.88
N ALA A 223 -14.87 6.85 2.00
CA ALA A 223 -15.32 8.21 1.75
C ALA A 223 -14.64 9.26 2.65
N VAL A 224 -14.36 8.94 3.91
CA VAL A 224 -13.69 9.85 4.85
C VAL A 224 -12.23 10.08 4.42
N GLN A 225 -11.52 9.02 4.03
CA GLN A 225 -10.16 9.11 3.49
C GLN A 225 -10.14 9.95 2.20
N LEU A 226 -11.06 9.70 1.26
CA LEU A 226 -11.18 10.49 0.04
C LEU A 226 -11.52 11.95 0.31
N MET A 227 -12.38 12.23 1.30
CA MET A 227 -12.64 13.60 1.75
C MET A 227 -11.36 14.25 2.29
N GLY A 228 -10.55 13.51 3.06
CA GLY A 228 -9.22 13.93 3.50
C GLY A 228 -8.30 14.27 2.32
N VAL A 229 -8.26 13.40 1.30
CA VAL A 229 -7.51 13.63 0.06
C VAL A 229 -7.94 14.93 -0.63
N ILE A 230 -9.25 15.09 -0.87
CA ILE A 230 -9.79 16.29 -1.54
C ILE A 230 -9.50 17.54 -0.70
N ARG A 231 -9.61 17.46 0.63
CA ARG A 231 -9.27 18.54 1.54
C ARG A 231 -7.80 18.94 1.41
N ILE A 232 -6.86 17.99 1.44
CA ILE A 232 -5.42 18.27 1.30
C ILE A 232 -5.13 18.91 -0.06
N LEU A 233 -5.77 18.43 -1.13
CA LEU A 233 -5.60 18.98 -2.48
C LEU A 233 -6.16 20.40 -2.63
N LEU A 234 -7.20 20.76 -1.87
CA LEU A 234 -7.84 22.08 -1.88
C LEU A 234 -7.32 23.03 -0.80
N ASP A 235 -6.50 22.56 0.13
CA ASP A 235 -6.01 23.34 1.25
C ASP A 235 -5.10 24.49 0.78
N PRO A 236 -5.48 25.76 0.99
CA PRO A 236 -4.68 26.92 0.61
C PRO A 236 -3.26 26.92 1.19
N GLU A 237 -3.05 26.36 2.40
CA GLU A 237 -1.73 26.29 3.04
C GLU A 237 -0.79 25.36 2.26
N ASN A 238 -1.30 24.21 1.82
CA ASN A 238 -0.58 23.28 0.95
C ASN A 238 -0.34 23.84 -0.47
N MET A 239 -1.01 24.95 -0.83
CA MET A 239 -0.82 25.61 -2.12
C MET A 239 0.19 26.74 -2.12
N LEU A 240 0.67 27.19 -0.95
CA LEU A 240 1.60 28.33 -0.86
C LEU A 240 2.92 28.07 -1.58
N ALA A 241 3.35 26.81 -1.65
CA ALA A 241 4.57 26.39 -2.36
C ALA A 241 4.33 26.03 -3.85
N SER A 242 3.07 26.01 -4.32
CA SER A 242 2.73 25.59 -5.69
C SER A 242 2.54 26.81 -6.61
N VAL A 243 3.31 26.84 -7.69
CA VAL A 243 3.19 27.87 -8.75
C VAL A 243 1.81 27.83 -9.43
N ASN A 244 1.14 26.67 -9.41
CA ASN A 244 -0.06 26.38 -10.19
C ASN A 244 -1.37 26.48 -9.38
N LYS A 245 -1.35 27.15 -8.22
CA LYS A 245 -2.52 27.28 -7.33
C LYS A 245 -3.78 27.74 -8.07
N SER A 246 -3.68 28.85 -8.80
CA SER A 246 -4.82 29.45 -9.51
C SER A 246 -5.35 28.51 -10.58
N ASP A 247 -4.46 27.83 -11.30
CA ASP A 247 -4.83 26.93 -12.38
C ASP A 247 -5.57 25.71 -11.83
N PHE A 248 -5.08 25.11 -10.74
CA PHE A 248 -5.73 23.94 -10.13
C PHE A 248 -7.12 24.28 -9.58
N LEU A 249 -7.26 25.43 -8.92
CA LEU A 249 -8.57 25.87 -8.45
C LEU A 249 -9.53 26.15 -9.61
N ASN A 250 -9.07 26.82 -10.68
CA ASN A 250 -9.86 27.05 -11.88
C ASN A 250 -10.31 25.73 -12.52
N PHE A 251 -9.40 24.75 -12.64
CA PHE A 251 -9.71 23.40 -13.07
C PHE A 251 -10.81 22.78 -12.19
N PHE A 252 -10.65 22.81 -10.87
CA PHE A 252 -11.59 22.20 -9.93
C PHE A 252 -12.99 22.83 -10.04
N TYR A 253 -13.08 24.16 -10.14
CA TYR A 253 -14.36 24.84 -10.36
C TYR A 253 -14.98 24.55 -11.73
N LYS A 254 -14.17 24.37 -12.76
CA LYS A 254 -14.65 24.08 -14.13
C LYS A 254 -15.17 22.64 -14.26
N HIS A 255 -14.44 21.67 -13.71
CA HIS A 255 -14.63 20.25 -13.97
C HIS A 255 -15.17 19.43 -12.80
N SER A 256 -14.92 19.85 -11.55
CA SER A 256 -15.14 19.00 -10.37
C SER A 256 -16.28 19.47 -9.48
N ILE A 257 -16.52 20.79 -9.36
CA ILE A 257 -17.52 21.35 -8.44
C ILE A 257 -18.94 20.82 -8.72
N LYS A 258 -19.27 20.56 -10.00
CA LYS A 258 -20.59 20.07 -10.41
C LYS A 258 -20.91 18.66 -9.92
N ILE A 259 -19.91 17.92 -9.44
CA ILE A 259 -20.08 16.59 -8.86
C ILE A 259 -20.56 16.71 -7.41
N LEU A 260 -20.23 17.80 -6.73
CA LEU A 260 -20.54 18.06 -5.32
C LEU A 260 -21.91 18.73 -5.09
N VAL A 261 -22.61 19.14 -6.17
CA VAL A 261 -23.89 19.86 -6.14
C VAL A 261 -24.96 19.00 -6.79
#